data_AF-R7YEG2-F1
#
_entry.id   AF-R7YEG2-F1
#
_cell.length_a   1.000
_cell.length_b   1.000
_cell.length_c   1.000
_cell.angle_alpha   90.00
_cell.angle_beta   90.00
_cell.angle_gamma   90.00
#
_symmetry.space_group_name_H-M   'P 1'
#
loop_
_entity.id
_entity.type
_entity.pdbx_description
1 polymer ?
#
loop_
_entity_poly.entity_id
_entity_poly.type
_entity_poly.pdbx_seq_one_letter_code
_entity_poly.pdbx_strand_id
1 'polypeptide(L)'
;MLATMALGAGLLVGTGQSSAITVAEQAFVNKARTLPTAAWPNSRYTTDAEMVAGGYRACGVMDRHADTQIAERVFYNPDGSYQPAYEQRLFLLYATQDLCPRHAYRYEKF
;
A
#
# COMPACT_ATOMS: atom_id res chain seq x y z
N MET A 1 33.35 -5.02 -44.78
CA MET A 1 32.40 -4.26 -43.94
C MET A 1 31.34 -5.20 -43.43
N LEU A 2 31.32 -5.47 -42.12
CA LEU A 2 30.16 -5.78 -41.30
C LEU A 2 30.68 -5.91 -39.87
N ALA A 3 30.50 -4.83 -39.10
CA ALA A 3 30.76 -4.78 -37.67
C ALA A 3 29.43 -5.07 -36.96
N THR A 4 29.47 -5.94 -35.94
CA THR A 4 28.41 -6.01 -34.94
C THR A 4 29.04 -6.20 -33.56
N MET A 5 28.92 -5.15 -32.74
CA MET A 5 29.23 -5.14 -31.32
C MET A 5 28.06 -5.70 -30.49
N ALA A 6 28.38 -6.25 -29.31
CA ALA A 6 27.78 -5.98 -27.98
C ALA A 6 27.84 -7.26 -27.12
N LEU A 7 28.64 -7.32 -26.04
CA LEU A 7 28.38 -6.80 -24.68
C LEU A 7 27.12 -7.40 -24.03
N GLY A 8 27.34 -8.11 -22.92
CA GLY A 8 26.32 -8.61 -22.00
C GLY A 8 27.00 -9.49 -20.95
N ALA A 9 27.90 -8.95 -20.12
CA ALA A 9 27.60 -8.25 -18.87
C ALA A 9 26.79 -9.11 -17.89
N GLY A 10 27.53 -9.74 -16.96
CA GLY A 10 27.18 -9.98 -15.57
C GLY A 10 25.78 -10.48 -15.25
N LEU A 11 25.69 -11.76 -14.90
CA LEU A 11 24.67 -12.27 -13.98
C LEU A 11 24.81 -11.52 -12.64
N LEU A 12 24.17 -10.36 -12.51
CA LEU A 12 23.82 -9.80 -11.21
C LEU A 12 22.68 -10.66 -10.66
N VAL A 13 23.05 -11.76 -10.00
CA VAL A 13 22.19 -12.42 -9.03
C VAL A 13 21.95 -11.40 -7.93
N GLY A 14 20.89 -10.61 -8.08
CA GLY A 14 20.39 -9.72 -7.05
C GLY A 14 19.98 -10.59 -5.87
N THR A 15 20.86 -10.69 -4.88
CA THR A 15 20.45 -11.02 -3.52
C THR A 15 19.38 -10.03 -3.15
N GLY A 16 18.12 -10.47 -3.08
CA GLY A 16 17.01 -9.64 -2.65
C GLY A 16 17.32 -9.10 -1.27
N GLN A 17 17.83 -7.86 -1.22
CA GLN A 17 17.72 -7.05 -0.02
C GLN A 17 16.23 -6.94 0.21
N SER A 18 15.74 -7.66 1.22
CA SER A 18 14.51 -7.27 1.88
C SER A 18 14.73 -5.83 2.31
N SER A 19 14.31 -4.87 1.48
CA SER A 19 14.45 -3.45 1.77
C SER A 19 13.84 -3.25 3.14
N ALA A 20 14.68 -2.95 4.13
CA ALA A 20 14.19 -2.67 5.47
C ALA A 20 13.20 -1.50 5.34
N ILE A 21 12.03 -1.64 5.94
CA ILE A 21 11.02 -0.60 5.91
C ILE A 21 11.59 0.68 6.52
N THR A 22 11.31 1.81 5.88
CA THR A 22 11.70 3.14 6.31
C THR A 22 11.00 3.53 7.62
N VAL A 23 11.48 4.59 8.27
CA VAL A 23 10.87 5.11 9.52
C VAL A 23 9.40 5.50 9.32
N ALA A 24 9.06 6.10 8.17
CA ALA A 24 7.68 6.47 7.85
C ALA A 24 6.80 5.24 7.64
N GLU A 25 7.31 4.25 6.91
CA GLU A 25 6.63 2.97 6.71
C GLU A 25 6.40 2.23 8.04
N GLN A 26 7.39 2.25 8.94
CA GLN A 26 7.23 1.66 10.28
C GLN A 26 6.19 2.40 11.12
N ALA A 27 6.14 3.74 11.05
CA ALA A 27 5.11 4.51 11.76
C ALA A 27 3.71 4.15 11.28
N PHE A 28 3.52 4.03 9.97
CA PHE A 28 2.29 3.53 9.37
C PHE A 28 1.95 2.11 9.85
N VAL A 29 2.90 1.18 9.79
CA VAL A 29 2.71 -0.21 10.25
C VAL A 29 2.24 -0.23 11.71
N ASN A 30 2.88 0.54 12.59
CA ASN A 30 2.53 0.60 14.01
C ASN A 30 1.09 1.09 14.21
N LYS A 31 0.63 2.10 13.45
CA LYS A 31 -0.77 2.55 13.50
C LYS A 31 -1.73 1.51 12.94
N ALA A 32 -1.43 0.94 11.77
CA ALA A 32 -2.27 -0.08 11.13
C ALA A 32 -2.45 -1.32 12.02
N ARG A 33 -1.44 -1.69 12.81
CA ARG A 33 -1.49 -2.80 13.77
C ARG A 33 -2.41 -2.58 14.96
N THR A 34 -2.88 -1.35 15.20
CA THR A 34 -3.91 -1.08 16.23
C THR A 34 -5.31 -1.47 15.76
N LEU A 35 -5.50 -1.65 14.45
CA LEU A 35 -6.77 -2.04 13.86
C LEU A 35 -6.99 -3.56 13.99
N PRO A 36 -8.24 -4.03 14.00
CA PRO A 36 -8.57 -5.44 13.89
C PRO A 36 -7.95 -6.05 12.63
N THR A 37 -7.56 -7.33 12.72
CA THR A 37 -6.90 -8.04 11.61
C THR A 37 -7.72 -8.08 10.34
N ALA A 38 -9.06 -7.99 10.41
CA ALA A 38 -9.94 -7.89 9.24
C ALA A 38 -9.67 -6.65 8.36
N ALA A 39 -9.01 -5.62 8.89
CA ALA A 39 -8.58 -4.44 8.15
C ALA A 39 -7.27 -4.66 7.38
N TRP A 40 -6.50 -5.70 7.69
CA TRP A 40 -5.18 -5.91 7.11
C TRP A 40 -5.25 -6.68 5.78
N PRO A 41 -4.35 -6.40 4.81
CA PRO A 41 -4.35 -7.03 3.49
C PRO A 41 -4.42 -8.57 3.45
N ASN A 42 -3.77 -9.25 4.39
CA ASN A 42 -3.73 -10.71 4.51
C ASN A 42 -4.19 -11.17 5.92
N SER A 43 -5.14 -10.43 6.49
CA SER A 43 -5.63 -10.67 7.85
C SER A 43 -4.49 -10.85 8.86
N ARG A 44 -4.65 -11.73 9.85
CA ARG A 44 -3.67 -12.00 10.92
C ARG A 44 -2.28 -12.43 10.44
N TYR A 45 -2.14 -12.85 9.18
CA TYR A 45 -0.87 -13.30 8.59
C TYR A 45 -0.12 -12.19 7.88
N THR A 46 -0.70 -11.00 7.79
CA THR A 46 -0.06 -9.82 7.19
C THR A 46 1.29 -9.55 7.85
N THR A 47 2.36 -9.67 7.05
CA THR A 47 3.71 -9.23 7.39
C THR A 47 3.83 -7.70 7.29
N ASP A 48 4.86 -7.11 7.88
CA ASP A 48 5.05 -5.65 7.80
C ASP A 48 5.28 -5.19 6.35
N ALA A 49 5.98 -5.99 5.54
CA ALA A 49 6.17 -5.71 4.12
C ALA A 49 4.83 -5.74 3.34
N GLU A 50 3.95 -6.71 3.62
CA GLU A 50 2.61 -6.76 3.02
C GLU A 50 1.73 -5.61 3.51
N MET A 51 1.87 -5.20 4.77
CA MET A 51 1.17 -4.05 5.33
C MET A 51 1.54 -2.79 4.55
N VAL A 52 2.84 -2.52 4.38
CA VAL A 52 3.36 -1.37 3.64
C VAL A 52 2.94 -1.43 2.17
N ALA A 53 3.08 -2.57 1.51
CA ALA A 53 2.63 -2.75 0.14
C ALA A 53 1.12 -2.50 -0.01
N GLY A 54 0.32 -2.94 0.97
CA GLY A 54 -1.09 -2.62 1.07
C GLY A 54 -1.36 -1.13 1.22
N GLY A 55 -0.58 -0.44 2.06
CA GLY A 55 -0.67 1.01 2.26
C GLY A 55 -0.39 1.80 0.98
N TYR A 56 0.68 1.48 0.25
CA TYR A 56 0.94 2.14 -1.03
C TYR A 56 -0.12 1.84 -2.10
N ARG A 57 -0.69 0.63 -2.11
CA ARG A 57 -1.86 0.34 -2.96
C ARG A 57 -3.06 1.20 -2.56
N ALA A 58 -3.32 1.35 -1.26
CA ALA A 58 -4.41 2.19 -0.76
C ALA A 58 -4.25 3.63 -1.23
N CYS A 59 -3.04 4.18 -1.18
CA CYS A 59 -2.77 5.49 -1.76
C CYS A 59 -3.10 5.57 -3.24
N GLY A 60 -2.66 4.60 -4.05
CA GLY A 60 -2.95 4.59 -5.49
C GLY A 60 -4.45 4.48 -5.81
N VAL A 61 -5.23 3.80 -4.97
CA VAL A 61 -6.70 3.74 -5.11
C VAL A 61 -7.33 5.07 -4.70
N MET A 62 -6.94 5.62 -3.55
CA MET A 62 -7.45 6.87 -3.01
C MET A 62 -7.10 8.08 -3.91
N ASP A 63 -5.92 8.10 -4.54
CA ASP A 63 -5.52 9.13 -5.51
C ASP A 63 -6.42 9.14 -6.76
N ARG A 64 -6.94 7.97 -7.16
CA ARG A 64 -7.81 7.79 -8.35
C ARG A 64 -9.28 8.03 -8.08
N HIS A 65 -9.72 7.91 -6.83
CA HIS A 65 -11.12 7.98 -6.45
C HIS A 65 -11.33 9.04 -5.37
N ALA A 66 -11.91 10.18 -5.75
CA ALA A 66 -12.25 11.24 -4.82
C ALA A 66 -13.33 10.82 -3.80
N ASP A 67 -14.22 9.90 -4.21
CA ASP A 67 -15.20 9.29 -3.32
C ASP A 67 -14.57 8.10 -2.56
N THR A 68 -14.46 8.25 -1.26
CA THR A 68 -13.82 7.27 -0.38
C THR A 68 -14.66 5.99 -0.21
N GLN A 69 -15.99 6.04 -0.35
CA GLN A 69 -16.79 4.81 -0.37
C GLN A 69 -16.52 3.97 -1.62
N ILE A 70 -16.29 4.63 -2.77
CA ILE A 70 -15.87 3.95 -4.00
C ILE A 70 -14.46 3.38 -3.82
N ALA A 71 -13.54 4.15 -3.26
CA ALA A 71 -12.16 3.72 -3.02
C ALA A 71 -12.09 2.50 -2.08
N GLU A 72 -12.83 2.52 -0.97
CA GLU A 72 -12.96 1.41 -0.02
C GLU A 72 -13.45 0.13 -0.70
N ARG A 73 -14.51 0.26 -1.52
CA ARG A 73 -15.07 -0.87 -2.25
C ARG A 73 -14.05 -1.43 -3.23
N VAL A 74 -13.37 -0.59 -4.00
CA VAL A 74 -12.33 -1.05 -4.94
C VAL A 74 -11.19 -1.76 -4.21
N PHE A 75 -10.81 -1.31 -3.02
CA PHE A 75 -9.69 -1.88 -2.27
C PHE A 75 -10.04 -3.20 -1.57
N TYR A 76 -11.15 -3.25 -0.82
CA TYR A 76 -11.50 -4.40 0.02
C TYR A 76 -12.54 -5.33 -0.60
N ASN A 77 -13.39 -4.80 -1.46
CA ASN A 77 -14.56 -5.53 -1.93
C ASN A 77 -14.90 -5.21 -3.41
N PRO A 78 -14.00 -5.51 -4.35
CA PRO A 78 -14.15 -5.12 -5.75
C PRO A 78 -15.38 -5.74 -6.42
N ASP A 79 -15.91 -6.85 -5.90
CA ASP A 79 -17.10 -7.53 -6.43
C ASP A 79 -18.42 -7.01 -5.85
N GLY A 80 -18.38 -6.13 -4.84
CA GLY A 80 -19.57 -5.55 -4.24
C GLY A 80 -20.34 -6.47 -3.28
N SER A 81 -19.77 -7.61 -2.88
CA SER A 81 -20.43 -8.60 -2.02
C SER A 81 -20.74 -8.16 -0.57
N TYR A 82 -20.00 -7.22 0.00
CA TYR A 82 -20.26 -6.63 1.33
C TYR A 82 -19.88 -5.13 1.43
N GLN A 83 -20.30 -4.46 2.51
CA GLN A 83 -19.84 -3.10 2.78
C GLN A 83 -18.60 -3.15 3.69
N PRO A 84 -17.46 -2.52 3.31
CA PRO A 84 -16.28 -2.46 4.16
C PRO A 84 -16.57 -1.84 5.53
N ALA A 85 -15.93 -2.38 6.56
CA ALA A 85 -16.09 -1.93 7.95
C ALA A 85 -15.37 -0.58 8.18
N TYR A 86 -15.68 0.07 9.31
CA TYR A 86 -15.06 1.34 9.68
C TYR A 86 -13.54 1.22 9.82
N GLU A 87 -13.04 0.12 10.35
CA GLU A 87 -11.60 -0.10 10.56
C GLU A 87 -10.86 -0.35 9.25
N GLN A 88 -11.53 -0.94 8.25
CA GLN A 88 -11.02 -1.03 6.89
C GLN A 88 -10.86 0.37 6.28
N ARG A 89 -11.83 1.28 6.48
CA ARG A 89 -11.68 2.69 6.10
C ARG A 89 -10.49 3.36 6.81
N LEU A 90 -10.33 3.13 8.12
CA LEU A 90 -9.20 3.71 8.87
C LEU A 90 -7.84 3.27 8.32
N PHE A 91 -7.71 2.03 7.83
CA PHE A 91 -6.47 1.58 7.18
C PHE A 91 -6.11 2.42 5.96
N LEU A 92 -7.07 2.70 5.06
CA LEU A 92 -6.84 3.56 3.89
C LEU A 92 -6.44 4.98 4.33
N LEU A 93 -7.10 5.52 5.36
CA LEU A 93 -6.81 6.85 5.88
C LEU A 93 -5.38 6.94 6.44
N TYR A 94 -4.97 6.00 7.30
CA TYR A 94 -3.60 5.96 7.83
C TYR A 94 -2.57 5.85 6.71
N ALA A 95 -2.82 5.03 5.69
CA ALA A 95 -1.93 4.91 4.54
C ALA A 95 -1.79 6.24 3.79
N THR A 96 -2.90 6.93 3.50
CA THR A 96 -2.86 8.21 2.78
C THR A 96 -2.18 9.33 3.56
N GLN A 97 -2.37 9.37 4.89
CA GLN A 97 -1.78 10.38 5.77
C GLN A 97 -0.27 10.16 5.97
N ASP A 98 0.15 8.91 6.20
CA ASP A 98 1.53 8.61 6.60
C ASP A 98 2.46 8.30 5.42
N LEU A 99 1.94 7.69 4.34
CA LEU A 99 2.76 7.26 3.20
C LEU A 99 2.66 8.19 1.98
N CYS A 100 1.56 8.95 1.85
CA CYS A 100 1.21 9.64 0.60
C CYS A 100 0.92 11.13 0.80
N PRO A 101 1.94 11.90 1.23
CA PRO A 101 1.78 13.27 1.70
C PRO A 101 1.26 14.23 0.62
N ARG A 102 1.46 13.91 -0.67
CA ARG A 102 1.06 14.78 -1.77
C ARG A 102 -0.44 15.06 -1.76
N HIS A 103 -1.27 14.11 -1.34
CA HIS A 103 -2.74 14.20 -1.37
C HIS A 103 -3.37 14.16 0.03
N ALA A 104 -2.57 14.19 1.09
CA ALA A 104 -3.04 14.14 2.48
C ALA A 104 -4.12 15.20 2.78
N TYR A 105 -4.01 16.40 2.18
CA TYR A 105 -4.97 17.50 2.32
C TYR A 105 -6.41 17.13 1.93
N ARG A 106 -6.60 16.14 1.05
CA ARG A 106 -7.94 15.68 0.62
C ARG A 106 -8.66 14.90 1.71
N TYR A 107 -7.91 14.42 2.70
CA TYR A 107 -8.41 13.55 3.76
C TYR A 107 -8.35 14.22 5.15
N GLU A 108 -8.09 15.53 5.21
CA GLU A 108 -8.06 16.32 6.45
C GLU A 108 -9.44 16.49 7.11
N LYS A 109 -10.52 16.31 6.34
CA LYS A 109 -11.91 16.49 6.80
C LYS A 109 -12.67 15.18 6.99
N PHE A 110 -11.96 14.05 7.01
CA PHE A 110 -12.51 12.76 7.41
C PHE A 110 -12.75 12.71 8.91
#